data_AF-A0A8H4VV41-F1
#
_entry.id   AF-A0A8H4VV41-F1
#
_cell.length_a   1.000
_cell.length_b   1.000
_cell.length_c   1.000
_cell.angle_alpha   90.00
_cell.angle_beta   90.00
_cell.angle_gamma   90.00
#
_symmetry.space_group_name_H-M   'P 1'
#
loop_
_entity.id
_entity.type
_entity.pdbx_description
1 polymer ?
#
loop_
_entity_poly.entity_id
_entity_poly.type
_entity_poly.pdbx_seq_one_letter_code
_entity_poly.pdbx_strand_id
1 'polypeptide(L)'
;MSVAKRSKPSPEEILAIQALRKERKEKKELELLAAANNGALAVKSSLLARPWLTVSQPESSSTCRVRLLSWNLLAQCLVRRELFPTSDCLKAAQREHMIHEELSRQNADILCLQEVDRLEKLLPMLENAGYSHHYASGRGKQHGCLIAFKKTMYSLISSKVVFYDEENIGMDRTVNRLGGSFKTRNIGNLVALRSNANENEGVVIGTTHLFWHPRYTYERTRQTAILVRELLAFREEKASNTWPCIIGGDFNFTPSDPAYSLLSGNDLLESQIDAIKPSLVVHASLDSRVLNNLPTVLSASAEEESEDADPDKVITNARPATAEDGLLTVSELSDWFSKLPSLHSAHDEGLKAARREGNVVPTYGDRISLPSGRKGTCEPSYTSYTHYWQSVLDYIFFIDGVNRPVTVTGLLAPLHESDLVPGLPKKGISGSDHTCLVAELSW
;
A
#
# COMPACT_ATOMS: atom_id res chain seq x y z
N MET A 1 22.12 -54.53 -6.64
CA MET A 1 20.76 -54.82 -7.18
C MET A 1 20.10 -53.49 -7.53
N SER A 2 19.49 -53.44 -8.73
CA SER A 2 19.03 -52.26 -9.47
C SER A 2 17.85 -51.53 -8.83
N VAL A 3 17.89 -50.18 -8.81
CA VAL A 3 16.79 -49.30 -8.40
C VAL A 3 15.79 -49.18 -9.55
N ALA A 4 14.56 -49.67 -9.34
CA ALA A 4 13.49 -49.62 -10.34
C ALA A 4 13.05 -48.18 -10.64
N LYS A 5 13.24 -47.72 -11.88
CA LYS A 5 12.65 -46.47 -12.40
C LYS A 5 11.13 -46.60 -12.45
N ARG A 6 10.40 -45.75 -11.73
CA ARG A 6 8.94 -45.59 -11.93
C ARG A 6 8.69 -45.05 -13.34
N SER A 7 7.90 -45.78 -14.14
CA SER A 7 7.50 -45.38 -15.49
C SER A 7 6.64 -44.11 -15.43
N LYS A 8 6.84 -43.21 -16.40
CA LYS A 8 5.98 -42.02 -16.54
C LYS A 8 4.56 -42.47 -16.94
N PRO A 9 3.50 -41.83 -16.41
CA PRO A 9 2.12 -42.20 -16.75
C PRO A 9 1.84 -42.04 -18.24
N SER A 10 0.99 -42.90 -18.79
CA SER A 10 0.56 -42.81 -20.19
C SER A 10 -0.31 -41.57 -20.42
N PRO A 11 -0.43 -41.07 -21.65
CA PRO A 11 -1.33 -39.96 -21.98
C PRO A 11 -2.79 -40.20 -21.55
N GLU A 12 -3.25 -41.44 -21.61
CA GLU A 12 -4.60 -41.83 -21.17
C GLU A 12 -4.76 -41.78 -19.64
N GLU A 13 -3.74 -42.20 -18.89
CA GLU A 13 -3.74 -42.10 -17.42
C GLU A 13 -3.73 -40.63 -16.95
N ILE A 14 -3.02 -39.75 -17.66
CA ILE A 14 -3.00 -38.31 -17.37
C ILE A 14 -4.39 -37.70 -17.60
N LEU A 15 -5.05 -38.04 -18.70
CA LEU A 15 -6.41 -37.57 -19.01
C LEU A 15 -7.43 -38.06 -17.97
N ALA A 16 -7.34 -39.32 -17.56
CA ALA A 16 -8.19 -39.89 -16.52
C ALA A 16 -8.01 -39.19 -15.17
N ILE A 17 -6.76 -38.90 -14.78
CA ILE A 17 -6.44 -38.14 -13.56
C ILE A 17 -6.98 -36.70 -13.63
N GLN A 18 -6.90 -36.06 -14.80
CA GLN A 18 -7.43 -34.71 -15.00
C GLN A 18 -8.96 -34.68 -14.93
N ALA A 19 -9.64 -35.66 -15.55
CA ALA A 19 -11.10 -35.80 -15.48
C ALA A 19 -11.58 -36.03 -14.03
N LEU A 20 -10.95 -36.94 -13.30
CA LEU A 20 -11.25 -37.20 -11.87
C LEU A 20 -11.05 -35.96 -10.99
N ARG A 21 -10.02 -35.15 -11.28
CA ARG A 21 -9.78 -33.89 -10.56
C ARG A 21 -10.85 -32.85 -10.86
N LYS A 22 -11.28 -32.74 -12.12
CA LYS A 22 -12.34 -31.84 -12.55
C LYS A 22 -13.67 -32.22 -11.90
N GLU A 23 -14.02 -33.50 -11.93
CA GLU A 23 -15.26 -34.02 -11.34
C GLU A 23 -15.29 -33.83 -9.80
N ARG A 24 -14.17 -34.08 -9.11
CA ARG A 24 -14.04 -33.77 -7.67
C ARG A 24 -14.21 -32.28 -7.37
N LYS A 25 -13.71 -31.41 -8.26
CA LYS A 25 -13.82 -29.96 -8.09
C LYS A 25 -15.26 -29.50 -8.28
N GLU A 26 -15.91 -29.97 -9.34
CA GLU A 26 -17.32 -29.68 -9.64
C GLU A 26 -18.25 -30.19 -8.53
N LYS A 27 -18.01 -31.40 -8.03
CA LYS A 27 -18.76 -31.95 -6.89
C LYS A 27 -18.61 -31.10 -5.63
N LYS A 28 -17.38 -30.64 -5.34
CA LYS A 28 -17.12 -29.77 -4.17
C LYS A 28 -17.76 -28.39 -4.33
N GLU A 29 -17.77 -27.83 -5.54
CA GLU A 29 -18.47 -26.58 -5.86
C GLU A 29 -19.99 -26.71 -5.70
N LEU A 30 -20.59 -27.82 -6.17
CA LEU A 30 -22.00 -28.15 -5.96
C LEU A 30 -22.36 -28.34 -4.49
N GLU A 31 -21.51 -29.01 -3.70
CA GLU A 31 -21.68 -29.18 -2.26
C GLU A 31 -21.62 -27.83 -1.50
N LEU A 32 -20.72 -26.93 -1.90
CA LEU A 32 -20.62 -25.56 -1.37
C LEU A 32 -21.86 -24.72 -1.71
N LEU A 33 -22.36 -24.81 -2.94
CA LEU A 33 -23.60 -24.15 -3.38
C LEU A 33 -24.83 -24.69 -2.63
N ALA A 34 -24.91 -26.00 -2.41
CA ALA A 34 -25.99 -26.63 -1.64
C ALA A 34 -25.95 -26.23 -0.16
N ALA A 35 -24.75 -26.09 0.43
CA ALA A 35 -24.57 -25.61 1.80
C ALA A 35 -24.97 -24.14 1.97
N ALA A 36 -24.74 -23.30 0.95
CA ALA A 36 -25.14 -21.90 0.95
C ALA A 36 -26.68 -21.72 0.91
N ASN A 37 -27.41 -22.61 0.22
CA ASN A 37 -28.87 -22.55 0.10
C ASN A 37 -29.64 -23.04 1.34
N ASN A 38 -28.99 -23.79 2.24
CA ASN A 38 -29.64 -24.42 3.41
C ASN A 38 -29.50 -23.63 4.73
N GLY A 39 -29.15 -22.34 4.69
CA GLY A 39 -29.39 -21.38 5.79
C GLY A 39 -28.78 -21.69 7.18
N ALA A 40 -27.99 -22.74 7.34
CA ALA A 40 -27.52 -23.22 8.64
C ALA A 40 -26.10 -23.78 8.58
N LEU A 41 -25.14 -22.89 8.34
CA LEU A 41 -23.79 -22.92 8.90
C LEU A 41 -23.27 -21.51 8.69
N ALA A 42 -23.34 -20.67 9.72
CA ALA A 42 -22.45 -19.51 9.76
C ALA A 42 -21.05 -20.10 9.58
N VAL A 43 -20.46 -19.93 8.39
CA VAL A 43 -19.11 -20.40 8.12
C VAL A 43 -18.27 -19.71 9.18
N LYS A 44 -17.87 -20.48 10.19
CA LYS A 44 -17.12 -19.95 11.31
C LYS A 44 -15.88 -19.37 10.69
N SER A 45 -15.79 -18.05 10.77
CA SER A 45 -14.72 -17.29 10.18
C SER A 45 -13.38 -17.96 10.48
N SER A 46 -12.55 -18.10 9.45
CA SER A 46 -11.21 -18.63 9.62
C SER A 46 -10.24 -17.57 10.13
N LEU A 47 -10.55 -16.29 9.90
CA LEU A 47 -9.69 -15.16 10.22
C LEU A 47 -9.92 -14.60 11.62
N LEU A 48 -8.80 -14.34 12.31
CA LEU A 48 -8.76 -13.66 13.60
C LEU A 48 -9.58 -12.36 13.56
N ALA A 49 -10.51 -12.22 14.49
CA ALA A 49 -11.33 -11.02 14.60
C ALA A 49 -10.53 -9.88 15.25
N ARG A 50 -10.69 -8.67 14.71
CA ARG A 50 -10.09 -7.44 15.23
C ARG A 50 -11.22 -6.55 15.76
N PRO A 51 -11.12 -6.02 16.99
CA PRO A 51 -12.16 -5.15 17.52
C PRO A 51 -12.19 -3.80 16.80
N TRP A 52 -13.37 -3.18 16.76
CA TRP A 52 -13.52 -1.80 16.33
C TRP A 52 -13.26 -0.87 17.50
N LEU A 53 -12.37 0.11 17.32
CA LEU A 53 -12.07 1.17 18.27
C LEU A 53 -12.91 2.38 17.92
N THR A 54 -13.83 2.76 18.81
CA THR A 54 -14.51 4.06 18.72
C THR A 54 -13.60 5.11 19.33
N VAL A 55 -13.23 6.09 18.52
CA VAL A 55 -12.16 7.06 18.84
C VAL A 55 -12.74 8.40 19.27
N SER A 56 -13.78 8.84 18.56
CA SER A 56 -14.49 10.08 18.85
C SER A 56 -15.95 9.94 18.43
N GLN A 57 -16.81 10.78 19.00
CA GLN A 57 -18.17 10.93 18.48
C GLN A 57 -18.13 11.87 17.28
N PRO A 58 -18.90 11.61 16.22
CA PRO A 58 -19.06 12.55 15.12
C PRO A 58 -19.53 13.90 15.68
N GLU A 59 -18.98 15.00 15.17
CA GLU A 59 -19.51 16.31 15.52
C GLU A 59 -20.95 16.43 15.02
N SER A 60 -21.80 17.19 15.74
CA SER A 60 -23.19 17.40 15.33
C SER A 60 -23.33 18.09 13.97
N SER A 61 -22.26 18.77 13.52
CA SER A 61 -22.11 19.43 12.23
C SER A 61 -21.65 18.49 11.10
N SER A 62 -21.12 17.30 11.40
CA SER A 62 -20.64 16.38 10.36
C SER A 62 -21.82 15.86 9.54
N THR A 63 -21.78 16.08 8.23
CA THR A 63 -22.84 15.65 7.30
C THR A 63 -22.45 14.38 6.54
N CYS A 64 -21.15 14.07 6.51
CA CYS A 64 -20.59 12.95 5.78
C CYS A 64 -19.79 12.03 6.70
N ARG A 65 -19.85 10.73 6.39
CA ARG A 65 -19.05 9.68 7.04
C ARG A 65 -18.60 8.71 5.96
N VAL A 66 -17.35 8.26 6.06
CA VAL A 66 -16.80 7.23 5.18
C VAL A 66 -15.95 6.26 5.98
N ARG A 67 -16.13 4.97 5.72
CA ARG A 67 -15.18 3.93 6.13
C ARG A 67 -14.25 3.61 4.97
N LEU A 68 -12.96 3.84 5.13
CA LEU A 68 -11.95 3.53 4.13
C LEU A 68 -11.06 2.39 4.60
N LEU A 69 -10.84 1.41 3.71
CA LEU A 69 -9.86 0.34 3.89
C LEU A 69 -8.66 0.58 2.98
N SER A 70 -7.44 0.43 3.50
CA SER A 70 -6.21 0.37 2.70
C SER A 70 -5.50 -0.97 2.90
N TRP A 71 -5.09 -1.63 1.82
CA TRP A 71 -4.39 -2.93 1.93
C TRP A 71 -3.55 -3.30 0.72
N ASN A 72 -2.26 -3.56 0.93
CA ASN A 72 -1.40 -4.27 -0.01
C ASN A 72 -1.77 -5.77 -0.02
N LEU A 73 -2.16 -6.32 -1.17
CA LEU A 73 -2.67 -7.69 -1.29
C LEU A 73 -1.62 -8.77 -1.55
N LEU A 74 -0.35 -8.39 -1.70
CA LEU A 74 0.75 -9.25 -2.13
C LEU A 74 0.46 -9.93 -3.48
N ALA A 75 0.92 -9.31 -4.57
CA ALA A 75 0.70 -9.84 -5.92
C ALA A 75 1.34 -11.22 -6.05
N GLN A 76 0.65 -12.18 -6.67
CA GLN A 76 1.20 -13.52 -6.86
C GLN A 76 2.50 -13.51 -7.68
N CYS A 77 2.66 -12.57 -8.60
CA CYS A 77 3.89 -12.41 -9.38
C CYS A 77 5.10 -11.93 -8.57
N LEU A 78 4.89 -11.38 -7.37
CA LEU A 78 5.96 -10.88 -6.48
C LEU A 78 6.35 -11.91 -5.40
N VAL A 79 5.53 -12.94 -5.18
CA VAL A 79 5.81 -13.98 -4.19
C VAL A 79 7.03 -14.82 -4.59
N ARG A 80 8.06 -14.79 -3.74
CA ARG A 80 9.25 -15.66 -3.78
C ARG A 80 9.30 -16.49 -2.50
N ARG A 81 9.50 -17.81 -2.59
CA ARG A 81 9.40 -18.70 -1.43
C ARG A 81 10.45 -18.37 -0.37
N GLU A 82 11.60 -17.88 -0.81
CA GLU A 82 12.78 -17.54 -0.02
C GLU A 82 12.50 -16.34 0.89
N LEU A 83 11.64 -15.40 0.47
CA LEU A 83 11.23 -14.23 1.26
C LEU A 83 10.23 -14.59 2.38
N PHE A 84 9.55 -15.72 2.23
CA PHE A 84 8.49 -16.16 3.16
C PHE A 84 8.72 -17.61 3.64
N PRO A 85 9.86 -17.89 4.30
CA PRO A 85 10.23 -19.25 4.69
C PRO A 85 9.23 -19.86 5.68
N THR A 86 8.59 -19.02 6.50
CA THR A 86 7.67 -19.42 7.57
C THR A 86 6.19 -19.47 7.15
N SER A 87 5.85 -18.97 5.96
CA SER A 87 4.45 -18.91 5.50
C SER A 87 3.90 -20.29 5.14
N ASP A 88 2.63 -20.51 5.48
CA ASP A 88 1.86 -21.74 5.20
C ASP A 88 0.79 -21.57 4.10
N CYS A 89 0.73 -20.39 3.47
CA CYS A 89 -0.25 -20.05 2.42
C CYS A 89 0.29 -19.04 1.41
N LEU A 90 1.24 -19.44 0.54
CA LEU A 90 1.81 -18.52 -0.46
C LEU A 90 1.08 -18.51 -1.80
N LYS A 91 0.43 -19.62 -2.17
CA LYS A 91 -0.27 -19.69 -3.46
C LYS A 91 -1.55 -18.87 -3.37
N ALA A 92 -1.85 -18.12 -4.42
CA ALA A 92 -3.02 -17.24 -4.45
C ALA A 92 -4.33 -18.01 -4.20
N ALA A 93 -4.47 -19.26 -4.67
CA ALA A 93 -5.63 -20.09 -4.35
C ALA A 93 -5.80 -20.42 -2.85
N GLN A 94 -4.72 -20.31 -2.05
CA GLN A 94 -4.75 -20.46 -0.59
C GLN A 94 -5.06 -19.14 0.12
N ARG A 95 -4.71 -18.01 -0.50
CA ARG A 95 -4.86 -16.64 0.05
C ARG A 95 -6.22 -16.01 -0.30
N GLU A 96 -6.75 -16.31 -1.49
CA GLU A 96 -7.93 -15.67 -2.09
C GLU A 96 -9.15 -15.66 -1.15
N HIS A 97 -9.47 -16.79 -0.52
CA HIS A 97 -10.61 -16.86 0.40
C HIS A 97 -10.43 -15.93 1.60
N MET A 98 -9.23 -15.87 2.18
CA MET A 98 -8.93 -14.97 3.30
C MET A 98 -9.02 -13.50 2.88
N ILE A 99 -8.49 -13.16 1.69
CA ILE A 99 -8.60 -11.80 1.15
C ILE A 99 -10.07 -11.41 0.98
N HIS A 100 -10.88 -12.29 0.40
CA HIS A 100 -12.31 -12.03 0.19
C HIS A 100 -13.08 -11.93 1.51
N GLU A 101 -12.78 -12.81 2.48
CA GLU A 101 -13.38 -12.81 3.80
C GLU A 101 -13.07 -11.52 4.56
N GLU A 102 -11.82 -11.06 4.54
CA GLU A 102 -11.39 -9.81 5.19
C GLU A 102 -12.09 -8.60 4.55
N LEU A 103 -12.04 -8.45 3.23
CA LEU A 103 -12.70 -7.34 2.52
C LEU A 103 -14.22 -7.32 2.78
N SER A 104 -14.86 -8.48 2.74
CA SER A 104 -16.32 -8.60 2.96
C SER A 104 -16.70 -8.27 4.41
N ARG A 105 -15.93 -8.73 5.39
CA ARG A 105 -16.18 -8.47 6.82
C ARG A 105 -16.07 -6.99 7.15
N GLN A 106 -15.03 -6.32 6.64
CA GLN A 106 -14.83 -4.91 6.96
C GLN A 106 -15.92 -4.03 6.32
N ASN A 107 -16.48 -4.47 5.19
CA ASN A 107 -17.60 -3.82 4.50
C ASN A 107 -17.41 -2.30 4.37
N ALA A 108 -16.17 -1.88 4.08
CA ALA A 108 -15.81 -0.48 4.00
C ALA A 108 -16.53 0.20 2.82
N ASP A 109 -16.65 1.52 2.86
CA ASP A 109 -17.36 2.26 1.81
C ASP A 109 -16.48 2.46 0.58
N ILE A 110 -15.17 2.57 0.82
CA ILE A 110 -14.11 2.74 -0.16
C ILE A 110 -12.93 1.82 0.20
N LEU A 111 -12.36 1.16 -0.80
CA LEU A 111 -11.18 0.29 -0.71
C LEU A 111 -10.05 0.89 -1.54
N CYS A 112 -8.86 1.03 -0.95
CA CYS A 112 -7.61 1.37 -1.61
C CYS A 112 -6.68 0.16 -1.56
N LEU A 113 -6.50 -0.52 -2.67
CA LEU A 113 -5.77 -1.79 -2.73
C LEU A 113 -4.49 -1.65 -3.56
N GLN A 114 -3.38 -2.19 -3.06
CA GLN A 114 -2.08 -2.21 -3.73
C GLN A 114 -1.69 -3.65 -4.09
N GLU A 115 -0.72 -3.78 -5.01
CA GLU A 115 -0.29 -5.08 -5.54
C GLU A 115 -1.44 -5.96 -6.04
N VAL A 116 -2.44 -5.32 -6.66
CA VAL A 116 -3.58 -6.02 -7.20
C VAL A 116 -3.18 -6.66 -8.52
N ASP A 117 -3.18 -7.98 -8.55
CA ASP A 117 -3.18 -8.80 -9.75
C ASP A 117 -4.48 -9.61 -9.84
N ARG A 118 -4.58 -10.53 -10.82
CA ARG A 118 -5.68 -11.50 -10.90
C ARG A 118 -7.09 -10.88 -10.86
N LEU A 119 -7.28 -9.79 -11.61
CA LEU A 119 -8.54 -9.05 -11.66
C LEU A 119 -9.74 -9.95 -12.01
N GLU A 120 -9.54 -11.01 -12.79
CA GLU A 120 -10.56 -11.99 -13.14
C GLU A 120 -11.14 -12.76 -11.94
N LYS A 121 -10.47 -12.71 -10.77
CA LYS A 121 -10.95 -13.28 -9.50
C LYS A 121 -11.49 -12.22 -8.56
N LEU A 122 -10.77 -11.10 -8.44
CA LEU A 122 -11.12 -10.05 -7.48
C LEU A 122 -12.35 -9.25 -7.90
N LEU A 123 -12.46 -8.87 -9.18
CA LEU A 123 -13.52 -7.97 -9.65
C LEU A 123 -14.93 -8.57 -9.52
N PRO A 124 -15.19 -9.84 -9.89
CA PRO A 124 -16.53 -10.42 -9.68
C PRO A 124 -16.95 -10.46 -8.20
N MET A 125 -16.01 -10.68 -7.29
CA MET A 125 -16.28 -10.64 -5.85
C MET A 125 -16.66 -9.23 -5.40
N LEU A 126 -15.89 -8.21 -5.80
CA LEU A 126 -16.18 -6.82 -5.48
C LEU A 126 -17.51 -6.34 -6.08
N GLU A 127 -17.81 -6.73 -7.32
CA GLU A 127 -19.08 -6.39 -7.98
C GLU A 127 -20.28 -7.01 -7.28
N ASN A 128 -20.18 -8.29 -6.89
CA ASN A 128 -21.21 -8.98 -6.10
C ASN A 128 -21.40 -8.34 -4.71
N ALA A 129 -20.33 -7.79 -4.13
CA ALA A 129 -20.37 -7.02 -2.88
C ALA A 129 -20.85 -5.57 -3.07
N GLY A 130 -21.25 -5.17 -4.28
CA GLY A 130 -21.86 -3.85 -4.56
C GLY A 130 -20.87 -2.74 -4.90
N TYR A 131 -19.60 -3.06 -5.13
CA TYR A 131 -18.59 -2.07 -5.49
C TYR A 131 -18.53 -1.82 -7.00
N SER A 132 -18.24 -0.57 -7.35
CA SER A 132 -17.59 -0.20 -8.62
C SER A 132 -16.10 0.02 -8.35
N HIS A 133 -15.28 0.11 -9.39
CA HIS A 133 -13.85 0.24 -9.22
C HIS A 133 -13.16 1.05 -10.32
N HIS A 134 -11.96 1.53 -10.02
CA HIS A 134 -10.98 2.05 -10.97
C HIS A 134 -9.62 1.41 -10.70
N TYR A 135 -9.10 0.66 -11.67
CA TYR A 135 -7.80 0.01 -11.62
C TYR A 135 -6.80 0.74 -12.51
N ALA A 136 -5.56 0.89 -12.03
CA ALA A 136 -4.46 1.39 -12.82
C ALA A 136 -3.17 0.65 -12.46
N SER A 137 -2.25 0.54 -13.42
CA SER A 137 -0.94 -0.07 -13.20
C SER A 137 0.15 0.74 -13.88
N GLY A 138 1.37 0.64 -13.33
CA GLY A 138 2.57 1.10 -14.02
C GLY A 138 2.73 0.44 -15.38
N ARG A 139 3.33 1.14 -16.34
CA ARG A 139 3.52 0.64 -17.71
C ARG A 139 4.29 -0.69 -17.69
N GLY A 140 3.66 -1.76 -18.17
CA GLY A 140 4.24 -3.10 -18.21
C GLY A 140 4.35 -3.83 -16.87
N LYS A 141 3.79 -3.29 -15.77
CA LYS A 141 3.68 -4.04 -14.50
C LYS A 141 2.53 -5.05 -14.59
N GLN A 142 2.71 -6.20 -13.94
CA GLN A 142 1.71 -7.28 -13.87
C GLN A 142 0.72 -7.13 -12.69
N HIS A 143 0.92 -6.10 -11.88
CA HIS A 143 0.09 -5.73 -10.75
C HIS A 143 -0.05 -4.20 -10.71
N GLY A 144 -1.06 -3.73 -9.98
CA GLY A 144 -1.39 -2.31 -9.93
C GLY A 144 -2.04 -1.89 -8.63
N CYS A 145 -2.68 -0.73 -8.67
CA CYS A 145 -3.49 -0.21 -7.58
C CYS A 145 -4.96 -0.13 -8.01
N LEU A 146 -5.87 -0.46 -7.09
CA LEU A 146 -7.30 -0.45 -7.33
C LEU A 146 -8.00 0.41 -6.28
N ILE A 147 -8.90 1.28 -6.73
CA ILE A 147 -9.85 1.97 -5.85
C ILE A 147 -11.22 1.39 -6.11
N ALA A 148 -11.86 0.80 -5.10
CA ALA A 148 -13.24 0.34 -5.17
C ALA A 148 -14.13 1.16 -4.24
N PHE A 149 -15.39 1.40 -4.62
CA PHE A 149 -16.34 2.20 -3.85
C PHE A 149 -17.76 1.68 -4.02
N LYS A 150 -18.58 1.73 -2.97
CA LYS A 150 -19.96 1.21 -3.02
C LYS A 150 -20.81 2.05 -3.99
N LYS A 151 -21.37 1.39 -5.00
CA LYS A 151 -22.21 2.02 -6.05
C LYS A 151 -23.43 2.75 -5.49
N THR A 152 -23.95 2.26 -4.35
CA THR A 152 -25.10 2.86 -3.67
C THR A 152 -24.77 4.19 -3.01
N MET A 153 -23.52 4.41 -2.60
CA MET A 153 -23.09 5.63 -1.90
C MET A 153 -22.40 6.63 -2.80
N TYR A 154 -21.66 6.18 -3.81
CA TYR A 154 -20.83 7.07 -4.61
C TYR A 154 -20.97 6.85 -6.12
N SER A 155 -20.81 7.96 -6.84
CA SER A 155 -20.64 8.00 -8.29
C SER A 155 -19.26 8.54 -8.66
N LEU A 156 -18.56 7.89 -9.59
CA LEU A 156 -17.27 8.34 -10.11
C LEU A 156 -17.48 9.54 -11.04
N ILE A 157 -16.87 10.68 -10.69
CA ILE A 157 -16.87 11.88 -11.56
C ILE A 157 -15.70 11.84 -12.54
N SER A 158 -14.52 11.56 -12.02
CA SER A 158 -13.28 11.60 -12.80
C SER A 158 -12.23 10.70 -12.15
N SER A 159 -11.26 10.27 -12.96
CA SER A 159 -10.08 9.55 -12.49
C SER A 159 -8.82 10.11 -13.16
N LYS A 160 -7.68 9.93 -12.50
CA LYS A 160 -6.36 10.31 -13.01
C LYS A 160 -5.31 9.30 -12.56
N VAL A 161 -4.44 8.92 -13.48
CA VAL A 161 -3.25 8.11 -13.17
C VAL A 161 -2.03 9.02 -13.26
N VAL A 162 -1.28 9.11 -12.17
CA VAL A 162 -0.03 9.87 -12.06
C VAL A 162 1.12 8.91 -12.30
N PHE A 163 1.85 9.07 -13.39
CA PHE A 163 3.03 8.25 -13.69
C PHE A 163 4.28 8.95 -13.17
N TYR A 164 4.76 8.60 -11.97
CA TYR A 164 5.80 9.39 -11.28
C TYR A 164 7.11 9.57 -12.06
N ASP A 165 7.47 8.61 -12.91
CA ASP A 165 8.65 8.68 -13.76
C ASP A 165 8.53 9.77 -14.86
N GLU A 166 7.32 10.25 -15.15
CA GLU A 166 6.99 11.22 -16.21
C GLU A 166 6.64 12.61 -15.65
N GLU A 167 6.60 12.76 -14.33
CA GLU A 167 6.18 13.99 -13.66
C GLU A 167 7.36 14.91 -13.36
N ASN A 168 7.20 16.20 -13.70
CA ASN A 168 8.12 17.25 -13.28
C ASN A 168 8.11 17.40 -11.76
N ILE A 169 9.20 17.87 -11.18
CA ILE A 169 9.33 18.22 -9.76
C ILE A 169 9.06 19.71 -9.49
N GLY A 170 8.72 20.04 -8.26
CA GLY A 170 8.34 21.40 -7.84
C GLY A 170 6.85 21.71 -8.02
N MET A 171 6.42 22.89 -7.58
CA MET A 171 5.02 23.30 -7.71
C MET A 171 4.63 23.74 -9.12
N ASP A 172 5.56 24.39 -9.83
CA ASP A 172 5.35 24.81 -11.21
C ASP A 172 5.64 23.65 -12.17
N ARG A 173 4.57 23.12 -12.77
CA ARG A 173 4.64 22.01 -13.73
C ARG A 173 5.27 22.41 -15.08
N THR A 174 5.35 23.70 -15.38
CA THR A 174 5.87 24.19 -16.67
C THR A 174 7.39 24.09 -16.75
N VAL A 175 8.06 23.99 -15.60
CA VAL A 175 9.51 23.76 -15.52
C VAL A 175 9.79 22.28 -15.84
N ASN A 176 10.42 22.03 -16.99
CA ASN A 176 10.79 20.69 -17.43
C ASN A 176 12.00 20.16 -16.66
N ARG A 177 11.76 19.63 -15.46
CA ARG A 177 12.76 19.00 -14.59
C ARG A 177 12.10 17.77 -13.97
N LEU A 178 12.47 16.58 -14.38
CA LEU A 178 11.92 15.32 -13.81
C LEU A 178 12.55 14.99 -12.46
N GLY A 179 13.87 15.17 -12.34
CA GLY A 179 14.62 14.94 -11.10
C GLY A 179 14.51 13.52 -10.53
N GLY A 180 14.32 12.49 -11.36
CA GLY A 180 14.23 11.10 -10.91
C GLY A 180 15.60 10.48 -10.64
N SER A 181 15.67 9.58 -9.66
CA SER A 181 16.87 8.79 -9.32
C SER A 181 16.81 7.34 -9.82
N PHE A 182 15.59 6.82 -10.02
CA PHE A 182 15.33 5.47 -10.51
C PHE A 182 14.08 5.44 -11.41
N LYS A 183 14.04 4.55 -12.40
CA LYS A 183 12.82 4.31 -13.22
C LYS A 183 11.94 3.26 -12.56
N THR A 184 10.99 3.70 -11.76
CA THR A 184 10.24 2.82 -10.84
C THR A 184 8.98 2.22 -11.47
N ARG A 185 8.43 2.90 -12.47
CA ARG A 185 7.10 2.67 -13.05
C ARG A 185 6.00 2.66 -12.00
N ASN A 186 6.21 3.31 -10.85
CA ASN A 186 5.20 3.47 -9.83
C ASN A 186 4.15 4.50 -10.27
N ILE A 187 2.96 4.40 -9.70
CA ILE A 187 1.84 5.28 -10.03
C ILE A 187 1.13 5.78 -8.77
N GLY A 188 0.52 6.95 -8.88
CA GLY A 188 -0.63 7.34 -8.05
C GLY A 188 -1.92 7.11 -8.83
N ASN A 189 -2.92 6.47 -8.23
CA ASN A 189 -4.24 6.30 -8.80
C ASN A 189 -5.22 7.20 -8.03
N LEU A 190 -5.87 8.13 -8.73
CA LEU A 190 -6.72 9.16 -8.15
C LEU A 190 -8.14 9.06 -8.70
N VAL A 191 -9.14 9.22 -7.84
CA VAL A 191 -10.55 9.31 -8.25
C VAL A 191 -11.28 10.41 -7.48
N ALA A 192 -12.22 11.08 -8.15
CA ALA A 192 -13.15 12.01 -7.52
C ALA A 192 -14.52 11.34 -7.42
N LEU A 193 -15.03 11.18 -6.20
CA LEU A 193 -16.27 10.46 -5.91
C LEU A 193 -17.31 11.43 -5.34
N ARG A 194 -18.46 11.54 -6.01
CA ARG A 194 -19.61 12.31 -5.53
C ARG A 194 -20.50 11.42 -4.66
N SER A 195 -21.01 11.95 -3.57
CA SER A 195 -22.05 11.29 -2.78
C SER A 195 -23.35 11.21 -3.58
N ASN A 196 -23.99 10.05 -3.58
CA ASN A 196 -25.32 9.87 -4.17
C ASN A 196 -26.43 10.44 -3.28
N ALA A 197 -26.15 10.67 -1.98
CA ALA A 197 -27.10 11.25 -1.05
C ALA A 197 -27.16 12.79 -1.12
N ASN A 198 -26.06 13.43 -1.52
CA ASN A 198 -25.98 14.87 -1.70
C ASN A 198 -24.96 15.21 -2.79
N GLU A 199 -25.41 15.80 -3.89
CA GLU A 199 -24.57 16.10 -5.05
C GLU A 199 -23.48 17.14 -4.78
N ASN A 200 -23.63 17.95 -3.73
CA ASN A 200 -22.62 18.92 -3.28
C ASN A 200 -21.54 18.29 -2.40
N GLU A 201 -21.73 17.04 -1.98
CA GLU A 201 -20.82 16.29 -1.12
C GLU A 201 -20.03 15.27 -1.92
N GLY A 202 -18.80 15.01 -1.47
CA GLY A 202 -17.94 14.04 -2.09
C GLY A 202 -16.56 14.00 -1.45
N VAL A 203 -15.69 13.24 -2.07
CA VAL A 203 -14.34 12.97 -1.57
C VAL A 203 -13.41 12.68 -2.74
N VAL A 204 -12.17 13.16 -2.63
CA VAL A 204 -11.10 12.79 -3.56
C VAL A 204 -10.27 11.70 -2.92
N ILE A 205 -10.11 10.57 -3.61
CA ILE A 205 -9.40 9.39 -3.11
C ILE A 205 -8.13 9.19 -3.93
N GLY A 206 -7.01 9.02 -3.24
CA GLY A 206 -5.75 8.58 -3.81
C GLY A 206 -5.35 7.20 -3.29
N THR A 207 -4.70 6.41 -4.12
CA THR A 207 -3.94 5.25 -3.68
C THR A 207 -2.62 5.15 -4.42
N THR A 208 -1.60 4.61 -3.75
CA THR A 208 -0.25 4.47 -4.29
C THR A 208 0.45 3.26 -3.72
N HIS A 209 1.49 2.81 -4.42
CA HIS A 209 2.51 1.92 -3.91
C HIS A 209 3.88 2.52 -4.28
N LEU A 210 4.52 3.19 -3.30
CA LEU A 210 5.78 3.92 -3.50
C LEU A 210 6.98 2.99 -3.62
N PHE A 211 8.14 3.55 -3.97
CA PHE A 211 9.32 2.75 -4.31
C PHE A 211 9.89 1.97 -3.11
N TRP A 212 9.92 0.64 -3.22
CA TRP A 212 10.21 -0.28 -2.12
C TRP A 212 11.66 -0.23 -1.61
N HIS A 213 12.64 0.08 -2.47
CA HIS A 213 14.04 -0.13 -2.13
C HIS A 213 14.49 0.76 -0.97
N PRO A 214 14.88 0.24 0.21
CA PRO A 214 14.97 1.03 1.45
C PRO A 214 16.03 2.13 1.39
N ARG A 215 17.07 1.97 0.57
CA ARG A 215 18.10 3.00 0.32
C ARG A 215 17.72 4.12 -0.66
N TYR A 216 16.65 4.00 -1.44
CA TYR A 216 16.20 5.05 -2.38
C TYR A 216 15.24 6.03 -1.72
N THR A 217 15.68 6.61 -0.60
CA THR A 217 14.92 7.56 0.20
C THR A 217 14.49 8.78 -0.62
N TYR A 218 15.40 9.37 -1.39
CA TYR A 218 15.11 10.49 -2.28
C TYR A 218 13.98 10.19 -3.27
N GLU A 219 13.99 9.03 -3.93
CA GLU A 219 12.94 8.66 -4.89
C GLU A 219 11.58 8.57 -4.21
N ARG A 220 11.50 7.90 -3.05
CA ARG A 220 10.25 7.82 -2.28
C ARG A 220 9.74 9.20 -1.88
N THR A 221 10.62 10.05 -1.34
CA THR A 221 10.29 11.43 -0.94
C THR A 221 9.79 12.24 -2.15
N ARG A 222 10.47 12.15 -3.30
CA ARG A 222 10.04 12.78 -4.56
C ARG A 222 8.65 12.31 -4.99
N GLN A 223 8.41 10.99 -5.02
CA GLN A 223 7.11 10.43 -5.41
C GLN A 223 5.99 10.88 -4.49
N THR A 224 6.27 11.00 -3.19
CA THR A 224 5.31 11.53 -2.21
C THR A 224 4.93 12.98 -2.50
N ALA A 225 5.91 13.85 -2.77
CA ALA A 225 5.63 15.25 -3.11
C ALA A 225 4.78 15.37 -4.39
N ILE A 226 5.11 14.58 -5.42
CA ILE A 226 4.35 14.53 -6.67
C ILE A 226 2.91 14.07 -6.40
N LEU A 227 2.72 12.99 -5.63
CA LEU A 227 1.39 12.48 -5.29
C LEU A 227 0.51 13.55 -4.67
N VAL A 228 1.00 14.26 -3.65
CA VAL A 228 0.23 15.30 -2.95
C VAL A 228 -0.08 16.47 -3.89
N ARG A 229 0.92 16.95 -4.65
CA ARG A 229 0.71 18.03 -5.64
C ARG A 229 -0.37 17.65 -6.67
N GLU A 230 -0.27 16.44 -7.24
CA GLU A 230 -1.19 15.97 -8.27
C GLU A 230 -2.60 15.74 -7.73
N LEU A 231 -2.73 15.25 -6.49
CA LEU A 231 -4.00 15.11 -5.78
C LEU A 231 -4.70 16.45 -5.57
N LEU A 232 -3.97 17.48 -5.13
CA LEU A 232 -4.53 18.80 -4.88
C LEU A 232 -5.01 19.48 -6.16
N ALA A 233 -4.19 19.43 -7.22
CA ALA A 233 -4.62 19.97 -8.51
C ALA A 233 -5.78 19.18 -9.11
N PHE A 234 -5.81 17.85 -8.91
CA PHE A 234 -6.93 17.03 -9.36
C PHE A 234 -8.22 17.37 -8.60
N ARG A 235 -8.14 17.65 -7.29
CA ARG A 235 -9.27 18.17 -6.51
C ARG A 235 -9.77 19.51 -7.09
N GLU A 236 -8.85 20.43 -7.36
CA GLU A 236 -9.19 21.75 -7.90
C GLU A 236 -9.82 21.67 -9.29
N GLU A 237 -9.32 20.78 -10.16
CA GLU A 237 -9.78 20.66 -11.55
C GLU A 237 -11.08 19.86 -11.69
N LYS A 238 -11.28 18.81 -10.87
CA LYS A 238 -12.32 17.79 -11.09
C LYS A 238 -13.33 17.67 -9.95
N ALA A 239 -13.13 18.36 -8.84
CA ALA A 239 -13.97 18.26 -7.65
C ALA A 239 -14.22 19.63 -7.01
N SER A 240 -14.64 19.63 -5.75
CA SER A 240 -14.78 20.84 -4.93
C SER A 240 -13.63 20.95 -3.93
N ASN A 241 -13.15 22.16 -3.67
CA ASN A 241 -12.19 22.43 -2.60
C ASN A 241 -12.77 22.18 -1.19
N THR A 242 -14.09 22.10 -1.05
CA THR A 242 -14.75 21.67 0.20
C THR A 242 -14.69 20.17 0.42
N TRP A 243 -14.34 19.37 -0.60
CA TRP A 243 -14.21 17.93 -0.44
C TRP A 243 -12.84 17.59 0.16
N PRO A 244 -12.79 16.72 1.17
CA PRO A 244 -11.51 16.26 1.68
C PRO A 244 -10.81 15.37 0.66
N CYS A 245 -9.49 15.27 0.80
CA CYS A 245 -8.70 14.28 0.12
C CYS A 245 -8.31 13.17 1.12
N ILE A 246 -8.46 11.91 0.73
CA ILE A 246 -8.01 10.76 1.53
C ILE A 246 -7.09 9.90 0.68
N ILE A 247 -5.94 9.51 1.23
CA ILE A 247 -4.93 8.69 0.55
C ILE A 247 -4.71 7.42 1.36
N GLY A 248 -5.16 6.28 0.84
CA GLY A 248 -4.82 4.96 1.38
C GLY A 248 -3.74 4.31 0.52
N GLY A 249 -2.62 3.90 1.09
CA GLY A 249 -1.56 3.29 0.30
C GLY A 249 -0.48 2.60 1.09
N ASP A 250 0.38 1.90 0.36
CA ASP A 250 1.69 1.42 0.81
C ASP A 250 2.73 2.46 0.40
N PHE A 251 3.26 3.16 1.40
CA PHE A 251 4.20 4.25 1.19
C PHE A 251 5.66 3.80 1.26
N ASN A 252 5.92 2.53 1.62
CA ASN A 252 7.27 1.99 1.78
C ASN A 252 8.21 2.84 2.66
N PHE A 253 7.64 3.61 3.60
CA PHE A 253 8.40 4.38 4.57
C PHE A 253 7.81 4.24 5.96
N THR A 254 8.66 4.40 6.98
CA THR A 254 8.28 4.36 8.39
C THR A 254 8.03 5.78 8.94
N PRO A 255 7.44 5.93 10.13
CA PRO A 255 7.31 7.24 10.76
C PRO A 255 8.64 7.97 11.04
N SER A 256 9.76 7.24 11.12
CA SER A 256 11.10 7.85 11.23
C SER A 256 11.72 8.26 9.89
N ASP A 257 11.09 7.96 8.75
CA ASP A 257 11.59 8.30 7.42
C ASP A 257 11.41 9.82 7.13
N PRO A 258 12.33 10.46 6.39
CA PRO A 258 12.18 11.84 5.95
C PRO A 258 10.87 12.12 5.20
N ALA A 259 10.40 11.19 4.37
CA ALA A 259 9.15 11.38 3.62
C ALA A 259 7.95 11.53 4.55
N TYR A 260 7.83 10.69 5.58
CA TYR A 260 6.79 10.82 6.60
C TYR A 260 6.88 12.17 7.31
N SER A 261 8.09 12.53 7.73
CA SER A 261 8.32 13.77 8.49
C SER A 261 7.91 15.01 7.71
N LEU A 262 8.36 15.15 6.47
CA LEU A 262 8.00 16.25 5.59
C LEU A 262 6.50 16.26 5.27
N LEU A 263 5.91 15.09 4.99
CA LEU A 263 4.49 14.94 4.68
C LEU A 263 3.59 15.38 5.85
N SER A 264 4.01 15.09 7.09
CA SER A 264 3.27 15.46 8.30
C SER A 264 3.56 16.89 8.79
N GLY A 265 4.42 17.64 8.09
CA GLY A 265 4.77 19.02 8.42
C GLY A 265 5.85 19.18 9.50
N ASN A 266 6.66 18.14 9.74
CA ASN A 266 7.82 18.24 10.63
C ASN A 266 9.08 18.62 9.84
N ASP A 267 9.99 19.36 10.49
CA ASP A 267 11.34 19.53 9.98
C ASP A 267 12.11 18.21 9.95
N LEU A 268 13.06 18.11 9.02
CA LEU A 268 13.96 16.97 8.92
C LEU A 268 14.96 16.94 10.08
N LEU A 269 15.18 15.75 10.63
CA LEU A 269 16.26 15.47 11.56
C LEU A 269 17.57 15.26 10.80
N GLU A 270 18.73 15.49 11.44
CA GLU A 270 20.03 15.27 10.79
C GLU A 270 20.18 13.82 10.30
N SER A 271 19.72 12.84 11.09
CA SER A 271 19.71 11.43 10.70
C SER A 271 18.87 11.14 9.46
N GLN A 272 17.81 11.92 9.23
CA GLN A 272 16.96 11.80 8.05
C GLN A 272 17.60 12.48 6.83
N ILE A 273 18.27 13.61 7.04
CA ILE A 273 19.10 14.26 6.02
C ILE A 273 20.20 13.28 5.56
N ASP A 274 20.87 12.63 6.50
CA ASP A 274 21.91 11.62 6.23
C ASP A 274 21.36 10.34 5.57
N ALA A 275 20.05 10.07 5.68
CA ALA A 275 19.38 9.01 4.94
C ALA A 275 19.04 9.41 3.48
N ILE A 276 18.87 10.71 3.20
CA ILE A 276 18.61 11.22 1.84
C ILE A 276 19.91 11.32 1.05
N LYS A 277 20.97 11.92 1.62
CA LYS A 277 22.22 12.25 0.89
C LYS A 277 22.77 11.08 0.06
N PRO A 278 22.90 9.83 0.58
CA PRO A 278 23.43 8.70 -0.19
C PRO A 278 22.51 8.20 -1.30
N SER A 279 21.24 8.60 -1.26
CA SER A 279 20.21 8.22 -2.24
C SER A 279 20.08 9.21 -3.41
N LEU A 280 20.87 10.30 -3.39
CA LEU A 280 21.00 11.25 -4.49
C LEU A 280 21.89 10.66 -5.60
N VAL A 281 21.33 9.68 -6.31
CA VAL A 281 22.03 8.90 -7.33
C VAL A 281 21.23 8.86 -8.63
N VAL A 282 21.90 8.51 -9.73
CA VAL A 282 21.27 8.15 -11.00
C VAL A 282 21.54 6.67 -11.27
N HIS A 283 20.45 5.89 -11.30
CA HIS A 283 20.51 4.47 -11.62
C HIS A 283 20.58 4.22 -13.14
N ALA A 284 21.15 3.08 -13.52
CA ALA A 284 21.29 2.62 -14.91
C ALA A 284 19.96 2.54 -15.69
N SER A 285 18.84 2.43 -14.99
CA SER A 285 17.49 2.45 -15.59
C SER A 285 17.09 3.81 -16.17
N LEU A 286 17.74 4.89 -15.73
CA LEU A 286 17.56 6.25 -16.25
C LEU A 286 18.70 6.63 -17.21
N ASP A 287 19.93 6.21 -16.89
CA ASP A 287 21.11 6.49 -17.71
C ASP A 287 21.95 5.22 -17.90
N SER A 288 21.84 4.57 -19.06
CA SER A 288 22.56 3.32 -19.34
C SER A 288 24.08 3.46 -19.33
N ARG A 289 24.61 4.69 -19.47
CA ARG A 289 26.07 4.96 -19.41
C ARG A 289 26.67 4.64 -18.04
N VAL A 290 25.84 4.57 -16.99
CA VAL A 290 26.27 4.14 -15.65
C VAL A 290 26.93 2.76 -15.70
N LEU A 291 26.45 1.87 -16.56
CA LEU A 291 27.02 0.52 -16.70
C LEU A 291 28.40 0.52 -17.36
N ASN A 292 28.70 1.52 -18.19
CA ASN A 292 29.98 1.63 -18.91
C ASN A 292 31.12 2.13 -18.02
N ASN A 293 30.79 2.83 -16.94
CA ASN A 293 31.77 3.44 -16.02
C ASN A 293 31.94 2.65 -14.72
N LEU A 294 31.34 1.45 -14.62
CA LEU A 294 31.66 0.51 -13.55
C LEU A 294 33.11 0.04 -13.75
N PRO A 295 33.96 0.04 -12.70
CA PRO A 295 35.33 -0.44 -12.82
C PRO A 295 35.36 -1.83 -13.47
N THR A 296 36.21 -2.02 -14.49
CA THR A 296 36.35 -3.27 -15.27
C THR A 296 36.75 -4.50 -14.42
N VAL A 297 37.05 -4.30 -13.13
CA VAL A 297 37.27 -5.40 -12.18
C VAL A 297 35.95 -6.09 -11.80
N LEU A 298 34.80 -5.43 -11.93
CA LEU A 298 33.48 -6.02 -11.65
C LEU A 298 32.87 -6.77 -12.84
N SER A 299 33.45 -6.68 -14.06
CA SER A 299 32.97 -7.44 -15.21
C SER A 299 33.50 -8.87 -15.28
N ALA A 300 34.42 -9.25 -14.37
CA ALA A 300 34.89 -10.63 -14.20
C ALA A 300 34.47 -11.24 -12.84
N SER A 301 33.80 -10.46 -11.98
CA SER A 301 33.34 -10.89 -10.65
C SER A 301 31.81 -10.77 -10.52
N ALA A 302 31.07 -11.14 -11.57
CA ALA A 302 29.69 -11.60 -11.39
C ALA A 302 29.63 -12.91 -10.56
N GLU A 303 30.79 -13.45 -10.16
CA GLU A 303 30.95 -14.64 -9.31
C GLU A 303 31.54 -14.33 -7.91
N GLU A 304 31.76 -13.06 -7.54
CA GLU A 304 32.07 -12.68 -6.16
C GLU A 304 31.04 -11.68 -5.64
N GLU A 305 29.78 -12.10 -5.65
CA GLU A 305 28.84 -11.65 -4.64
C GLU A 305 29.43 -12.08 -3.29
N SER A 306 29.76 -11.12 -2.41
CA SER A 306 29.95 -11.48 -1.01
C SER A 306 28.62 -12.08 -0.54
N GLU A 307 28.59 -13.37 -0.24
CA GLU A 307 27.40 -14.12 0.20
C GLU A 307 26.73 -13.51 1.45
N ASP A 308 27.36 -12.52 2.10
CA ASP A 308 26.91 -11.82 3.31
C ASP A 308 26.33 -10.40 3.10
N ALA A 309 26.35 -9.82 1.89
CA ALA A 309 25.78 -8.49 1.67
C ALA A 309 24.34 -8.59 1.15
N ASP A 310 23.37 -8.31 2.03
CA ASP A 310 21.95 -8.21 1.69
C ASP A 310 21.76 -7.21 0.53
N PRO A 311 21.35 -7.67 -0.68
CA PRO A 311 21.27 -6.83 -1.87
C PRO A 311 20.23 -5.70 -1.72
N ASP A 312 19.27 -5.85 -0.80
CA ASP A 312 18.26 -4.83 -0.53
C ASP A 312 18.82 -3.67 0.32
N LYS A 313 20.04 -3.81 0.86
CA LYS A 313 20.70 -2.78 1.70
C LYS A 313 21.71 -1.92 0.96
N VAL A 314 22.03 -2.21 -0.30
CA VAL A 314 23.07 -1.51 -1.07
C VAL A 314 22.50 -0.99 -2.38
N ILE A 315 22.77 0.28 -2.70
CA ILE A 315 22.47 0.83 -4.02
C ILE A 315 23.48 0.26 -5.02
N THR A 316 23.00 -0.51 -5.98
CA THR A 316 23.80 -1.08 -7.07
C THR A 316 23.44 -0.41 -8.40
N ASN A 317 24.33 -0.52 -9.40
CA ASN A 317 24.11 0.00 -10.76
C ASN A 317 23.73 1.49 -10.81
N ALA A 318 24.29 2.30 -9.91
CA ALA A 318 24.03 3.73 -9.83
C ALA A 318 25.33 4.53 -9.67
N ARG A 319 25.31 5.79 -10.10
CA ARG A 319 26.37 6.78 -9.83
C ARG A 319 25.82 7.92 -8.98
N PRO A 320 26.66 8.64 -8.22
CA PRO A 320 26.25 9.90 -7.61
C PRO A 320 25.67 10.86 -8.65
N ALA A 321 24.60 11.55 -8.29
CA ALA A 321 23.99 12.56 -9.14
C ALA A 321 24.87 13.81 -9.23
N THR A 322 24.88 14.44 -10.41
CA THR A 322 25.45 15.76 -10.65
C THR A 322 24.34 16.79 -10.76
N ALA A 323 24.70 18.08 -10.84
CA ALA A 323 23.71 19.15 -11.03
C ALA A 323 22.91 19.01 -12.33
N GLU A 324 23.50 18.42 -13.38
CA GLU A 324 22.86 18.22 -14.69
C GLU A 324 21.74 17.18 -14.64
N ASP A 325 21.78 16.25 -13.69
CA ASP A 325 20.74 15.24 -13.51
C ASP A 325 19.44 15.83 -12.94
N GLY A 326 19.50 17.05 -12.40
CA GLY A 326 18.33 17.79 -11.97
C GLY A 326 17.62 17.22 -10.74
N LEU A 327 18.27 16.37 -9.93
CA LEU A 327 17.72 15.97 -8.63
C LEU A 327 17.63 17.17 -7.69
N LEU A 328 16.65 17.18 -6.78
CA LEU A 328 16.53 18.22 -5.76
C LEU A 328 17.57 17.99 -4.66
N THR A 329 18.18 19.08 -4.21
CA THR A 329 18.89 19.10 -2.93
C THR A 329 17.91 18.89 -1.78
N VAL A 330 18.43 18.52 -0.60
CA VAL A 330 17.60 18.37 0.62
C VAL A 330 16.86 19.66 0.99
N SER A 331 17.49 20.82 0.75
CA SER A 331 16.87 22.12 0.98
C SER A 331 15.72 22.39 0.00
N GLU A 332 15.90 22.09 -1.29
CA GLU A 332 14.84 22.26 -2.28
C GLU A 332 13.68 21.27 -2.05
N LEU A 333 13.96 20.04 -1.58
CA LEU A 333 12.91 19.11 -1.15
C LEU A 333 12.10 19.70 0.00
N SER A 334 12.78 20.19 1.04
CA SER A 334 12.11 20.78 2.22
C SER A 334 11.28 22.01 1.84
N ASP A 335 11.80 22.86 0.94
CA ASP A 335 11.08 24.01 0.39
C ASP A 335 9.85 23.62 -0.44
N TRP A 336 9.89 22.49 -1.16
CA TRP A 336 8.72 22.02 -1.87
C TRP A 336 7.63 21.54 -0.91
N PHE A 337 7.99 20.73 0.10
CA PHE A 337 7.02 20.25 1.09
C PHE A 337 6.43 21.38 1.94
N SER A 338 7.17 22.46 2.21
CA SER A 338 6.63 23.62 2.96
C SER A 338 5.51 24.35 2.20
N LYS A 339 5.42 24.17 0.87
CA LYS A 339 4.37 24.72 0.00
C LYS A 339 3.17 23.78 -0.16
N LEU A 340 3.28 22.55 0.35
CA LEU A 340 2.20 21.58 0.36
C LEU A 340 1.49 21.62 1.74
N PRO A 341 0.18 21.32 1.82
CA PRO A 341 -0.47 21.13 3.11
C PRO A 341 0.14 19.94 3.83
N SER A 342 0.25 20.03 5.16
CA SER A 342 0.58 18.87 5.98
C SER A 342 -0.58 17.88 5.98
N LEU A 343 -0.26 16.59 5.86
CA LEU A 343 -1.27 15.53 5.94
C LEU A 343 -1.42 15.05 7.39
N HIS A 344 -2.63 14.60 7.68
CA HIS A 344 -3.01 13.97 8.93
C HIS A 344 -3.08 12.46 8.73
N SER A 345 -2.57 11.67 9.68
CA SER A 345 -2.72 10.22 9.66
C SER A 345 -3.91 9.80 10.51
N ALA A 346 -4.84 9.05 9.91
CA ALA A 346 -6.01 8.56 10.62
C ALA A 346 -5.63 7.65 11.80
N HIS A 347 -4.55 6.87 11.67
CA HIS A 347 -4.13 5.94 12.71
C HIS A 347 -3.31 6.64 13.80
N ASP A 348 -2.38 7.56 13.45
CA ASP A 348 -1.67 8.36 14.45
C ASP A 348 -2.64 9.15 15.33
N GLU A 349 -3.61 9.84 14.73
CA GLU A 349 -4.61 10.60 15.48
C GLU A 349 -5.57 9.70 16.23
N GLY A 350 -6.08 8.65 15.57
CA GLY A 350 -7.10 7.82 16.16
C GLY A 350 -6.60 6.91 17.28
N LEU A 351 -5.40 6.36 17.18
CA LEU A 351 -4.80 5.58 18.27
C LEU A 351 -4.35 6.48 19.42
N LYS A 352 -3.90 7.71 19.13
CA LYS A 352 -3.64 8.70 20.18
C LYS A 352 -4.91 9.06 20.96
N ALA A 353 -6.03 9.22 20.28
CA ALA A 353 -7.32 9.44 20.91
C ALA A 353 -7.82 8.19 21.66
N ALA A 354 -7.77 7.00 21.06
CA ALA A 354 -8.13 5.75 21.72
C ALA A 354 -7.33 5.49 23.01
N ARG A 355 -6.03 5.84 23.00
CA ARG A 355 -5.14 5.74 24.18
C ARG A 355 -5.59 6.66 25.32
N ARG A 356 -6.12 7.85 25.03
CA ARG A 356 -6.71 8.76 26.04
C ARG A 356 -7.96 8.18 26.69
N GLU A 357 -8.73 7.41 25.93
CA GLU A 357 -9.92 6.67 26.40
C GLU A 357 -9.59 5.33 27.08
N GLY A 358 -8.30 5.06 27.36
CA GLY A 358 -7.85 3.85 28.07
C GLY A 358 -7.66 2.61 27.19
N ASN A 359 -7.82 2.72 25.86
CA ASN A 359 -7.48 1.61 24.95
C ASN A 359 -5.97 1.54 24.78
N VAL A 360 -5.34 0.53 25.39
CA VAL A 360 -3.89 0.34 25.33
C VAL A 360 -3.55 -0.57 24.14
N VAL A 361 -3.36 0.06 22.98
CA VAL A 361 -2.83 -0.60 21.78
C VAL A 361 -1.36 -0.23 21.62
N PRO A 362 -0.45 -1.21 21.43
CA PRO A 362 0.94 -0.93 21.09
C PRO A 362 1.05 -0.13 19.78
N THR A 363 1.89 0.90 19.79
CA THR A 363 2.13 1.77 18.63
C THR A 363 3.58 1.70 18.17
N TYR A 364 3.89 2.38 17.07
CA TYR A 364 5.25 2.53 16.56
C TYR A 364 6.18 3.17 17.60
N GLY A 365 5.71 4.22 18.30
CA GLY A 365 6.46 4.94 19.32
C GLY A 365 6.85 4.12 20.54
N ASP A 366 6.13 3.02 20.82
CA ASP A 366 6.48 2.09 21.89
C ASP A 366 7.67 1.18 21.51
N ARG A 367 7.96 1.03 20.20
CA ARG A 367 9.11 0.25 19.68
C ARG A 367 10.29 1.13 19.27
N ILE A 368 10.00 2.28 18.67
CA ILE A 368 10.99 3.20 18.10
C ILE A 368 10.79 4.59 18.71
N SER A 369 11.80 5.08 19.44
CA SER A 369 11.73 6.41 20.04
C SER A 369 11.89 7.50 18.99
N LEU A 370 10.88 8.36 18.87
CA LEU A 370 10.95 9.61 18.10
C LEU A 370 11.12 10.81 19.05
N PRO A 371 11.76 11.91 18.60
CA PRO A 371 11.81 13.15 19.37
C PRO A 371 10.41 13.63 19.82
N SER A 372 10.36 14.23 21.00
CA SER A 372 9.10 14.71 21.60
C SER A 372 8.37 15.69 20.68
N GLY A 373 7.04 15.56 20.62
CA GLY A 373 6.18 16.42 19.80
C GLY A 373 6.06 16.03 18.33
N ARG A 374 6.85 15.06 17.84
CA ARG A 374 6.73 14.59 16.45
C ARG A 374 5.49 13.71 16.26
N LYS A 375 4.83 13.91 15.11
CA LYS A 375 3.75 13.04 14.60
C LYS A 375 4.30 11.65 14.22
N GLY A 376 3.43 10.65 14.25
CA GLY A 376 3.73 9.28 13.85
C GLY A 376 4.10 8.32 14.97
N THR A 377 4.17 8.79 16.21
CA THR A 377 4.43 7.94 17.39
C THR A 377 3.26 7.02 17.71
N CYS A 378 2.05 7.38 17.33
CA CYS A 378 0.83 6.63 17.58
C CYS A 378 0.37 5.83 16.36
N GLU A 379 1.21 5.65 15.34
CA GLU A 379 0.93 4.73 14.24
C GLU A 379 0.89 3.26 14.72
N PRO A 380 0.25 2.32 14.00
CA PRO A 380 0.26 0.91 14.36
C PRO A 380 1.69 0.40 14.57
N SER A 381 1.91 -0.55 15.48
CA SER A 381 3.27 -1.11 15.65
C SER A 381 3.77 -1.76 14.37
N TYR A 382 2.92 -2.41 13.59
CA TYR A 382 3.27 -3.06 12.34
C TYR A 382 2.11 -2.97 11.36
N THR A 383 2.44 -2.80 10.07
CA THR A 383 1.49 -2.94 8.96
C THR A 383 1.99 -3.91 7.90
N SER A 384 3.31 -4.18 7.86
CA SER A 384 3.96 -5.27 7.14
C SER A 384 4.77 -6.12 8.11
N TYR A 385 4.61 -7.44 8.07
CA TYR A 385 5.27 -8.36 8.99
C TYR A 385 5.64 -9.68 8.31
N THR A 386 6.83 -9.77 7.75
CA THR A 386 7.43 -11.00 7.22
C THR A 386 8.42 -11.60 8.21
N HIS A 387 9.07 -12.70 7.85
CA HIS A 387 10.11 -13.30 8.70
C HIS A 387 11.35 -12.40 8.83
N TYR A 388 11.79 -11.78 7.72
CA TYR A 388 13.01 -10.98 7.67
C TYR A 388 12.78 -9.47 7.83
N TRP A 389 11.53 -9.02 7.65
CA TRP A 389 11.20 -7.60 7.64
C TRP A 389 9.89 -7.32 8.36
N GLN A 390 9.93 -6.48 9.39
CA GLN A 390 8.75 -6.04 10.14
C GLN A 390 8.76 -4.52 10.25
N SER A 391 7.71 -3.87 9.75
CA SER A 391 7.70 -2.42 9.62
C SER A 391 6.29 -1.82 9.57
N VAL A 392 6.24 -0.50 9.56
CA VAL A 392 5.05 0.31 9.31
C VAL A 392 5.26 0.98 7.96
N LEU A 393 4.49 0.60 6.95
CA LEU A 393 4.62 1.05 5.57
C LEU A 393 3.30 1.59 5.01
N ASP A 394 2.17 1.03 5.48
CA ASP A 394 0.83 1.44 5.07
C ASP A 394 0.25 2.56 5.93
N TYR A 395 -0.47 3.49 5.29
CA TYR A 395 -1.13 4.60 5.96
C TYR A 395 -2.49 4.94 5.31
N ILE A 396 -3.37 5.56 6.09
CA ILE A 396 -4.53 6.31 5.60
C ILE A 396 -4.31 7.77 6.00
N PHE A 397 -3.85 8.58 5.05
CA PHE A 397 -3.68 10.01 5.24
C PHE A 397 -4.90 10.78 4.76
N PHE A 398 -5.14 11.97 5.33
CA PHE A 398 -6.17 12.87 4.84
C PHE A 398 -5.74 14.34 4.88
N ILE A 399 -6.44 15.15 4.06
CA ILE A 399 -6.34 16.60 3.98
C ILE A 399 -7.77 17.14 4.06
N ASP A 400 -7.98 18.14 4.90
CA ASP A 400 -9.28 18.76 5.09
C ASP A 400 -9.83 19.40 3.82
N GLY A 401 -11.16 19.49 3.78
CA GLY A 401 -11.85 20.39 2.88
C GLY A 401 -11.78 21.82 3.41
N VAL A 402 -11.87 22.82 2.52
CA VAL A 402 -11.94 24.23 2.94
C VAL A 402 -13.14 24.43 3.87
N ASN A 403 -12.88 24.89 5.09
CA ASN A 403 -13.85 25.07 6.18
C ASN A 403 -14.59 23.78 6.60
N ARG A 404 -14.01 22.61 6.33
CA ARG A 404 -14.58 21.29 6.61
C ARG A 404 -13.52 20.34 7.18
N PRO A 405 -13.23 20.44 8.48
CA PRO A 405 -12.24 19.59 9.12
C PRO A 405 -12.71 18.13 9.14
N VAL A 406 -11.79 17.22 8.87
CA VAL A 406 -12.03 15.78 8.95
C VAL A 406 -11.73 15.30 10.37
N THR A 407 -12.61 14.48 10.92
CA THR A 407 -12.44 13.84 12.23
C THR A 407 -12.37 12.33 12.10
N VAL A 408 -11.46 11.70 12.83
CA VAL A 408 -11.38 10.24 12.94
C VAL A 408 -12.36 9.74 14.00
N THR A 409 -13.41 9.04 13.60
CA THR A 409 -14.46 8.54 14.50
C THR A 409 -14.25 7.09 14.91
N GLY A 410 -13.54 6.30 14.11
CA GLY A 410 -13.23 4.92 14.47
C GLY A 410 -12.11 4.30 13.65
N LEU A 411 -11.54 3.24 14.21
CA LEU A 411 -10.45 2.47 13.61
C LEU A 411 -10.72 0.97 13.80
N LEU A 412 -10.27 0.16 12.85
CA LEU A 412 -10.07 -1.27 13.12
C LEU A 412 -8.77 -1.45 13.90
N ALA A 413 -8.85 -2.05 15.09
CA ALA A 413 -7.68 -2.25 15.94
C ALA A 413 -6.56 -2.99 15.18
N PRO A 414 -5.29 -2.53 15.24
CA PRO A 414 -4.16 -3.28 14.73
C PRO A 414 -4.05 -4.68 15.35
N LEU A 415 -3.46 -5.61 14.61
CA LEU A 415 -3.09 -6.92 15.17
C LEU A 415 -1.93 -6.79 16.16
N HIS A 416 -1.89 -7.67 17.16
CA HIS A 416 -0.75 -7.72 18.08
C HIS A 416 0.39 -8.51 17.45
N GLU A 417 1.61 -8.23 17.87
CA GLU A 417 2.81 -8.93 17.40
C GLU A 417 2.71 -10.46 17.55
N SER A 418 2.11 -10.93 18.65
CA SER A 418 1.86 -12.35 18.90
C SER A 418 1.03 -13.04 17.82
N ASP A 419 0.16 -12.29 17.14
CA ASP A 419 -0.68 -12.81 16.05
C ASP A 419 0.11 -12.97 14.75
N LEU A 420 1.10 -12.07 14.56
CA LEU A 420 1.91 -11.92 13.35
C LEU A 420 3.09 -12.88 13.30
N VAL A 421 3.64 -13.29 14.45
CA VAL A 421 4.73 -14.28 14.54
C VAL A 421 4.32 -15.62 13.92
N PRO A 422 5.19 -16.31 13.14
CA PRO A 422 6.57 -15.96 12.81
C PRO A 422 6.74 -15.16 11.50
N GLY A 423 5.66 -14.64 10.93
CA GLY A 423 5.63 -13.99 9.63
C GLY A 423 4.30 -14.21 8.91
N LEU A 424 3.91 -13.23 8.10
CA LEU A 424 2.82 -13.26 7.15
C LEU A 424 3.35 -13.55 5.72
N PRO A 425 2.51 -14.01 4.77
CA PRO A 425 1.11 -14.42 4.92
C PRO A 425 0.96 -15.66 5.80
N LYS A 426 -0.14 -15.76 6.55
CA LYS A 426 -0.39 -16.85 7.49
C LYS A 426 -1.87 -17.21 7.55
N LYS A 427 -2.20 -18.50 7.43
CA LYS A 427 -3.59 -18.97 7.49
C LYS A 427 -4.27 -18.55 8.77
N GLY A 428 -5.51 -18.10 8.63
CA GLY A 428 -6.32 -17.63 9.74
C GLY A 428 -5.91 -16.26 10.30
N ILE A 429 -4.89 -15.61 9.74
CA ILE A 429 -4.44 -14.27 10.15
C ILE A 429 -4.51 -13.29 8.99
N SER A 430 -3.74 -13.50 7.91
CA SER A 430 -3.75 -12.62 6.74
C SER A 430 -3.35 -13.37 5.47
N GLY A 431 -4.06 -13.08 4.37
CA GLY A 431 -3.73 -13.53 3.02
C GLY A 431 -2.67 -12.66 2.32
N SER A 432 -2.09 -11.69 3.01
CA SER A 432 -1.00 -10.82 2.55
C SER A 432 0.08 -10.79 3.62
N ASP A 433 1.30 -10.38 3.25
CA ASP A 433 2.36 -10.01 4.19
C ASP A 433 2.10 -8.69 4.91
N HIS A 434 1.10 -7.94 4.42
CA HIS A 434 0.56 -6.76 5.07
C HIS A 434 -0.77 -7.05 5.79
N THR A 435 -1.09 -6.21 6.78
CA THR A 435 -2.40 -6.19 7.45
C THR A 435 -3.23 -5.02 6.93
N CYS A 436 -4.53 -5.24 6.69
CA CYS A 436 -5.38 -4.15 6.25
C CYS A 436 -5.53 -3.07 7.33
N LEU A 437 -5.53 -1.82 6.89
CA LEU A 437 -5.90 -0.66 7.70
C LEU A 437 -7.33 -0.29 7.40
N VAL A 438 -8.12 0.05 8.43
CA VAL A 438 -9.47 0.56 8.24
C VAL A 438 -9.69 1.73 9.19
N ALA A 439 -10.08 2.86 8.61
CA ALA A 439 -10.42 4.06 9.35
C ALA A 439 -11.80 4.56 8.94
N GLU A 440 -12.48 5.17 9.89
CA GLU A 440 -13.72 5.87 9.68
C GLU A 440 -13.54 7.35 9.96
N LEU A 441 -13.92 8.15 8.97
CA LEU A 441 -13.70 9.58 8.93
C LEU A 441 -15.05 10.29 8.73
N SER A 442 -15.22 11.44 9.36
CA SER A 442 -16.41 12.30 9.21
C SER A 442 -16.04 13.76 8.96
N TRP A 443 -16.88 14.48 8.20
CA TRP A 443 -16.71 15.92 7.88
C TRP A 443 -18.02 16.59 7.45
#